data_AF-E1V336-F1
#
_entry.id   AF-E1V336-F1
#
_cell.length_a   1.000
_cell.length_b   1.000
_cell.length_c   1.000
_cell.angle_alpha   90.00
_cell.angle_beta   90.00
_cell.angle_gamma   90.00
#
_symmetry.space_group_name_H-M   'P 1'
#
loop_
_entity.id
_entity.type
_entity.pdbx_description
1 polymer ?
#
loop_
_entity_poly.entity_id
_entity_poly.type
_entity_poly.pdbx_seq_one_letter_code
_entity_poly.pdbx_strand_id
1 'polypeptide(L)'
;MASYQNTLGINLPGPSASQTAETYVDPQAAFRGDQGASDTIGRLSRAQWEDWKTRFRPYIDSLANAATRNEAAQDAATMAQESMDTAYDNSAQAQDMQRQGMGLQVSQAQRGADQRRRALQKTASMVSAGNQARMSAQDRQSKILAGGMGLSSIPDKILESQ
;
A
#
# COMPACT_ATOMS: atom_id res chain seq x y z
N MET A 1 -5.86 -13.31 -10.79
CA MET A 1 -4.80 -12.86 -9.88
C MET A 1 -5.46 -12.25 -8.66
N ALA A 2 -5.27 -12.81 -7.47
CA ALA A 2 -5.86 -12.28 -6.25
C ALA A 2 -5.03 -11.09 -5.75
N SER A 3 -5.56 -9.87 -5.84
CA SER A 3 -4.98 -8.69 -5.22
C SER A 3 -5.23 -8.76 -3.72
N TYR A 4 -4.19 -8.96 -2.92
CA TYR A 4 -4.30 -8.88 -1.47
C TYR A 4 -4.40 -7.41 -1.10
N GLN A 5 -5.60 -6.97 -0.68
CA GLN A 5 -5.81 -5.64 -0.13
C GLN A 5 -5.19 -5.60 1.27
N ASN A 6 -3.92 -5.19 1.33
CA ASN A 6 -3.21 -5.00 2.58
C ASN A 6 -3.83 -3.80 3.34
N THR A 7 -3.83 -3.84 4.67
CA THR A 7 -4.21 -2.74 5.58
C THR A 7 -3.43 -1.44 5.30
N LEU A 8 -2.38 -1.54 4.49
CA LEU A 8 -1.57 -0.44 4.00
C LEU A 8 -2.14 0.31 2.80
N GLY A 9 -3.26 -0.08 2.20
CA GLY A 9 -3.78 0.62 1.00
C GLY A 9 -2.78 0.67 -0.17
N ILE A 10 -1.83 -0.27 -0.21
CA ILE A 10 -0.88 -0.47 -1.32
C ILE A 10 -1.36 -1.69 -2.09
N ASN A 11 -1.44 -1.58 -3.41
CA ASN A 11 -1.71 -2.72 -4.27
C ASN A 11 -0.44 -3.55 -4.40
N LEU A 12 -0.32 -4.60 -3.59
CA LEU A 12 0.80 -5.53 -3.65
C LEU A 12 0.46 -6.62 -4.67
N PRO A 13 1.36 -6.94 -5.62
CA PRO A 13 1.19 -8.12 -6.44
C PRO A 13 1.09 -9.32 -5.50
N GLY A 14 -0.01 -10.08 -5.60
CA GLY A 14 -0.12 -11.35 -4.89
C GLY A 14 1.06 -12.24 -5.32
N PRO A 15 1.59 -13.10 -4.43
CA PRO A 15 2.57 -14.09 -4.85
C PRO A 15 1.96 -14.84 -6.03
N SER A 16 2.71 -14.90 -7.14
CA SER A 16 2.28 -15.62 -8.33
C SER A 16 1.83 -17.01 -7.88
N ALA A 17 0.55 -17.35 -8.08
CA ALA A 17 0.10 -18.72 -7.95
C ALA A 17 0.97 -19.48 -8.94
N SER A 18 1.91 -20.30 -8.44
CA SER A 18 2.79 -21.06 -9.28
C SER A 18 1.91 -21.78 -10.30
N GLN A 19 2.04 -21.43 -11.59
CA GLN A 19 2.10 -22.49 -12.58
C GLN A 19 3.19 -23.39 -12.01
N THR A 20 2.76 -24.56 -11.55
CA THR A 20 3.57 -25.61 -10.94
C THR A 20 5.02 -25.43 -11.32
N ALA A 21 5.89 -25.17 -10.33
CA ALA A 21 7.32 -25.32 -10.55
C ALA A 21 7.54 -26.81 -10.82
N GLU A 22 7.31 -27.24 -12.06
CA GLU A 22 7.61 -28.57 -12.58
C GLU A 22 9.13 -28.67 -12.76
N THR A 23 9.89 -28.37 -11.71
CA THR A 23 11.28 -28.81 -11.66
C THR A 23 11.27 -30.21 -11.05
N TYR A 24 10.94 -31.19 -11.88
CA TYR A 24 11.03 -32.60 -11.50
C TYR A 24 12.51 -32.94 -11.27
N VAL A 25 12.88 -33.17 -10.00
CA VAL A 25 14.20 -33.69 -9.62
C VAL A 25 14.05 -35.20 -9.48
N ASP A 26 14.71 -35.98 -10.35
CA ASP A 26 14.71 -37.44 -10.29
C ASP A 26 15.33 -37.93 -8.96
N PRO A 27 14.55 -38.51 -8.04
CA PRO A 27 15.06 -38.98 -6.76
C PRO A 27 16.00 -40.18 -6.92
N GLN A 28 15.88 -40.95 -8.01
CA GLN A 28 16.73 -42.11 -8.26
C GLN A 28 18.16 -41.71 -8.63
N ALA A 29 18.37 -40.46 -9.06
CA ALA A 29 19.70 -39.92 -9.29
C ALA A 29 20.54 -39.83 -8.00
N ALA A 30 19.90 -39.81 -6.82
CA ALA A 30 20.58 -39.80 -5.53
C ALA A 30 21.40 -41.07 -5.27
N PHE A 31 21.04 -42.18 -5.91
CA PHE A 31 21.66 -43.50 -5.72
C PHE A 31 22.68 -43.85 -6.83
N ARG A 32 22.96 -42.92 -7.77
CA ARG A 32 23.88 -43.16 -8.89
C ARG A 32 25.25 -42.53 -8.60
N GLY A 33 26.27 -43.37 -8.53
CA GLY A 33 27.68 -42.95 -8.33
C GLY A 33 27.95 -42.38 -6.93
N ASP A 34 29.22 -42.08 -6.65
CA ASP A 34 29.68 -41.68 -5.30
C ASP A 34 29.17 -40.31 -4.83
N GLN A 35 28.66 -39.48 -5.75
CA GLN A 35 28.18 -38.11 -5.48
C GLN A 35 26.71 -37.89 -5.84
N GLY A 36 25.96 -38.95 -6.20
CA GLY A 36 24.57 -38.84 -6.67
C GLY A 36 23.66 -38.09 -5.70
N ALA A 37 23.80 -38.34 -4.39
CA ALA A 37 23.04 -37.66 -3.35
C ALA A 37 23.37 -36.16 -3.27
N SER A 38 24.65 -35.80 -3.26
CA SER A 38 25.13 -34.40 -3.24
C SER A 38 24.62 -33.61 -4.45
N ASP A 39 24.69 -34.21 -5.64
CA ASP A 39 24.23 -33.58 -6.90
C ASP A 39 22.70 -33.44 -6.95
N THR A 40 21.98 -34.37 -6.36
CA THR A 40 20.51 -34.34 -6.29
C THR A 40 20.04 -33.25 -5.33
N ILE A 41 20.64 -33.15 -4.15
CA ILE A 41 20.37 -32.07 -3.19
C ILE A 41 20.72 -30.70 -3.80
N GLY A 42 21.87 -30.58 -4.46
CA GLY A 42 22.27 -29.33 -5.11
C GLY A 42 21.32 -28.89 -6.22
N ARG A 43 20.70 -29.83 -6.95
CA ARG A 43 19.66 -29.52 -7.95
C ARG A 43 18.35 -29.09 -7.29
N LEU A 44 17.93 -29.80 -6.24
CA LEU A 44 16.74 -29.45 -5.46
C LEU A 44 16.84 -28.06 -4.84
N SER A 45 17.96 -27.72 -4.20
CA SER A 45 18.16 -26.40 -3.60
C SER A 45 18.14 -25.27 -4.63
N ARG A 46 18.71 -25.48 -5.82
CA ARG A 46 18.61 -24.50 -6.92
C ARG A 46 17.18 -24.33 -7.41
N ALA A 47 16.45 -25.43 -7.58
CA ALA A 47 15.04 -25.38 -7.99
C ALA A 47 14.17 -24.61 -6.98
N GLN A 48 14.37 -24.86 -5.68
CA GLN A 48 13.70 -24.13 -4.61
C GLN A 48 14.05 -22.63 -4.62
N TRP A 49 15.30 -22.28 -4.88
CA TRP A 49 15.74 -20.89 -4.99
C TRP A 49 15.10 -20.17 -6.20
N GLU A 50 15.00 -20.82 -7.35
CA GLU A 50 14.35 -20.26 -8.54
C GLU A 50 12.84 -20.05 -8.32
N ASP A 51 12.15 -20.99 -7.67
CA ASP A 51 10.74 -20.83 -7.29
C ASP A 51 10.57 -19.65 -6.32
N TRP A 52 11.44 -19.57 -5.31
CA TRP A 52 11.42 -18.46 -4.36
C TRP A 52 11.59 -17.12 -5.05
N LYS A 53 12.56 -16.99 -5.97
CA LYS A 53 12.78 -15.76 -6.74
C LYS A 53 11.55 -15.41 -7.57
N THR A 54 10.91 -16.38 -8.21
CA THR A 54 9.73 -16.15 -9.05
C THR A 54 8.53 -15.67 -8.23
N ARG A 55 8.31 -16.27 -7.06
CA ARG A 55 7.11 -16.04 -6.25
C ARG A 55 7.22 -14.83 -5.33
N PHE A 56 8.37 -14.65 -4.69
CA PHE A 56 8.52 -13.71 -3.57
C PHE A 56 9.33 -12.47 -3.92
N ARG A 57 10.27 -12.56 -4.88
CA ARG A 57 11.07 -11.38 -5.26
C ARG A 57 10.21 -10.20 -5.74
N PRO A 58 9.21 -10.35 -6.63
CA PRO A 58 8.40 -9.21 -7.07
C PRO A 58 7.64 -8.55 -5.91
N TYR A 59 7.19 -9.37 -4.95
CA TYR A 59 6.52 -8.89 -3.74
C TYR A 59 7.49 -8.09 -2.85
N ILE A 60 8.68 -8.63 -2.58
CA ILE A 60 9.73 -7.94 -1.81
C ILE A 60 10.15 -6.64 -2.49
N ASP A 61 10.36 -6.66 -3.81
CA ASP A 61 10.73 -5.47 -4.59
C ASP A 61 9.64 -4.40 -4.49
N SER A 62 8.36 -4.77 -4.54
CA SER A 62 7.25 -3.83 -4.37
C SER A 62 7.20 -3.21 -2.96
N LEU A 63 7.47 -3.99 -1.92
CA LEU A 63 7.55 -3.50 -0.54
C LEU A 63 8.76 -2.59 -0.33
N ALA A 64 9.92 -2.95 -0.90
CA ALA A 64 11.12 -2.14 -0.84
C ALA A 64 10.90 -0.78 -1.53
N ASN A 65 10.29 -0.78 -2.72
CA ASN A 65 9.92 0.46 -3.42
C ASN A 65 8.95 1.31 -2.60
N ALA A 66 7.90 0.70 -2.02
CA ALA A 66 6.95 1.44 -1.19
C ALA A 66 7.59 2.03 0.08
N ALA A 67 8.52 1.30 0.69
CA ALA A 67 9.24 1.73 1.89
C ALA A 67 10.24 2.86 1.63
N THR A 68 10.88 2.87 0.45
CA THR A 68 11.99 3.79 0.13
C THR A 68 11.58 4.98 -0.75
N ARG A 69 10.33 5.06 -1.17
CA ARG A 69 9.83 6.16 -2.01
C ARG A 69 9.81 7.50 -1.25
N ASN A 70 10.72 8.41 -1.61
CA ASN A 70 10.88 9.69 -0.92
C ASN A 70 9.66 10.62 -1.06
N GLU A 71 8.92 10.49 -2.15
CA GLU A 71 7.78 11.35 -2.48
C GLU A 71 6.49 10.93 -1.76
N ALA A 72 6.45 9.74 -1.14
CA ALA A 72 5.20 9.16 -0.62
C ALA A 72 4.50 10.04 0.41
N ALA A 73 5.25 10.69 1.30
CA ALA A 73 4.69 11.60 2.29
C ALA A 73 4.15 12.89 1.65
N GLN A 74 4.83 13.40 0.61
CA GLN A 74 4.39 14.59 -0.09
C GLN A 74 3.15 14.31 -0.94
N ASP A 75 3.11 13.20 -1.67
CA ASP A 75 1.92 12.75 -2.42
C ASP A 75 0.70 12.63 -1.50
N ALA A 76 0.88 11.98 -0.34
CA ALA A 76 -0.18 11.84 0.65
C ALA A 76 -0.68 13.19 1.17
N ALA A 77 0.24 14.14 1.40
CA ALA A 77 -0.12 15.50 1.80
C ALA A 77 -0.96 16.22 0.74
N THR A 78 -0.52 16.16 -0.52
CA THR A 78 -1.20 16.80 -1.65
C THR A 78 -2.61 16.22 -1.83
N MET A 79 -2.74 14.88 -1.85
CA MET A 79 -4.05 14.23 -1.97
C MET A 79 -5.00 14.61 -0.82
N ALA A 80 -4.48 14.71 0.42
CA ALA A 80 -5.28 15.11 1.56
C ALA A 80 -5.72 16.59 1.46
N GLN A 81 -4.85 17.47 0.97
CA GLN A 81 -5.17 18.88 0.74
C GLN A 81 -6.24 19.05 -0.35
N GLU A 82 -6.10 18.37 -1.49
CA GLU A 82 -7.08 18.38 -2.59
C GLU A 82 -8.44 17.81 -2.15
N SER A 83 -8.44 16.75 -1.33
CA SER A 83 -9.67 16.18 -0.77
C SER A 83 -10.38 17.16 0.15
N MET A 84 -9.62 17.88 1.00
CA MET A 84 -10.18 18.92 1.87
C MET A 84 -10.70 20.10 1.04
N ASP A 85 -9.96 20.52 0.02
CA ASP A 85 -10.36 21.58 -0.90
C ASP A 85 -11.74 21.30 -1.51
N THR A 86 -11.88 20.12 -2.08
CA THR A 86 -13.14 19.61 -2.66
C THR A 86 -14.26 19.52 -1.62
N ALA A 87 -13.97 19.04 -0.40
CA ALA A 87 -14.97 18.94 0.66
C ALA A 87 -15.50 20.31 1.10
N TYR A 88 -14.64 21.32 1.21
CA TYR A 88 -15.05 22.68 1.55
C TYR A 88 -15.86 23.33 0.44
N ASP A 89 -15.50 23.11 -0.82
CA ASP A 89 -16.23 23.68 -1.97
C ASP A 89 -17.63 23.07 -2.07
N ASN A 90 -17.75 21.75 -1.89
CA ASN A 90 -19.04 21.06 -1.83
C ASN A 90 -19.90 21.54 -0.65
N SER A 91 -19.28 21.72 0.52
CA SER A 91 -19.97 22.22 1.72
C SER A 91 -20.46 23.65 1.53
N ALA A 92 -19.66 24.51 0.91
CA ALA A 92 -20.05 25.88 0.60
C ALA A 92 -21.26 25.92 -0.36
N GLN A 93 -21.22 25.12 -1.43
CA GLN A 93 -22.33 25.01 -2.37
C GLN A 93 -23.60 24.49 -1.70
N ALA A 94 -23.50 23.45 -0.86
CA ALA A 94 -24.63 22.89 -0.13
C ALA A 94 -25.27 23.92 0.82
N GLN A 95 -24.46 24.67 1.57
CA GLN A 95 -24.94 25.75 2.43
C GLN A 95 -25.63 26.86 1.64
N ASP A 96 -25.11 27.20 0.46
CA ASP A 96 -25.68 28.24 -0.39
C ASP A 96 -27.05 27.82 -0.93
N MET A 97 -27.19 26.57 -1.40
CA MET A 97 -28.49 26.01 -1.81
C MET A 97 -29.48 25.96 -0.64
N GLN A 98 -29.03 25.56 0.55
CA GLN A 98 -29.88 25.50 1.74
C GLN A 98 -30.40 26.90 2.12
N ARG A 99 -29.56 27.95 2.06
CA ARG A 99 -29.99 29.32 2.33
C ARG A 99 -30.98 29.84 1.30
N GLN A 100 -30.75 29.54 0.02
CA GLN A 100 -31.68 29.87 -1.05
C GLN A 100 -33.04 29.20 -0.86
N GLY A 101 -33.07 27.91 -0.51
CA GLY A 101 -34.30 27.17 -0.24
C GLY A 101 -35.10 27.69 0.97
N MET A 102 -34.41 28.29 1.95
CA MET A 102 -35.04 28.95 3.11
C MET A 102 -35.38 30.43 2.88
N GLY A 103 -35.07 30.99 1.71
CA GLY A 103 -35.29 32.41 1.42
C GLY A 103 -34.44 33.38 2.27
N LEU A 104 -33.35 32.89 2.87
CA LEU A 104 -32.51 33.70 3.76
C LEU A 104 -31.66 34.69 2.95
N GLN A 105 -31.92 35.99 3.14
CA GLN A 105 -31.10 37.05 2.57
C GLN A 105 -30.01 37.46 3.56
N VAL A 106 -28.75 37.22 3.19
CA VAL A 106 -27.59 37.53 4.01
C VAL A 106 -27.02 38.89 3.58
N SER A 107 -26.78 39.79 4.53
CA SER A 107 -26.15 41.08 4.25
C SER A 107 -24.77 40.90 3.61
N GLN A 108 -24.32 41.88 2.82
CA GLN A 108 -22.99 41.85 2.19
C GLN A 108 -21.87 41.70 3.24
N ALA A 109 -22.02 42.38 4.39
CA ALA A 109 -21.07 42.33 5.49
C ALA A 109 -20.99 40.94 6.14
N GLN A 110 -22.13 40.28 6.37
CA GLN A 110 -22.16 38.91 6.89
C GLN A 110 -21.54 37.93 5.89
N ARG A 111 -21.85 38.04 4.59
CA ARG A 111 -21.21 37.19 3.55
C ARG A 111 -19.69 37.29 3.57
N GLY A 112 -19.15 38.51 3.65
CA GLY A 112 -17.71 38.73 3.72
C GLY A 112 -17.07 38.21 5.02
N ALA A 113 -17.79 38.26 6.15
CA ALA A 113 -17.31 37.67 7.40
C ALA A 113 -17.30 36.14 7.34
N ASP A 114 -18.37 35.53 6.84
CA ASP A 114 -18.51 34.07 6.72
C ASP A 114 -17.51 33.49 5.72
N GLN A 115 -17.26 34.18 4.60
CA GLN A 115 -16.28 33.75 3.61
C GLN A 115 -14.86 33.78 4.18
N ARG A 116 -14.49 34.83 4.93
CA ARG A 116 -13.18 34.90 5.61
C ARG A 116 -13.02 33.81 6.66
N ARG A 117 -14.05 33.58 7.48
CA ARG A 117 -14.04 32.50 8.49
C ARG A 117 -13.87 31.13 7.83
N ARG A 118 -14.64 30.86 6.76
CA ARG A 118 -14.55 29.60 6.01
C ARG A 118 -13.19 29.42 5.36
N ALA A 119 -12.62 30.46 4.74
CA ALA A 119 -11.29 30.40 4.15
C ALA A 119 -10.21 30.08 5.20
N LEU A 120 -10.27 30.72 6.37
CA LEU A 120 -9.34 30.43 7.47
C LEU A 120 -9.47 28.97 7.96
N GLN A 121 -10.71 28.50 8.15
CA GLN A 121 -10.97 27.12 8.55
C GLN A 121 -10.48 26.13 7.50
N LYS A 122 -10.74 26.40 6.21
CA LYS A 122 -10.28 25.60 5.08
C LYS A 122 -8.76 25.45 5.10
N THR A 123 -8.03 26.56 5.19
CA THR A 123 -6.56 26.54 5.25
C THR A 123 -6.05 25.75 6.45
N ALA A 124 -6.60 25.97 7.64
CA ALA A 124 -6.19 25.24 8.84
C ALA A 124 -6.43 23.72 8.72
N SER A 125 -7.60 23.32 8.20
CA SER A 125 -7.94 21.93 7.95
C SER A 125 -7.05 21.29 6.88
N MET A 126 -6.75 22.00 5.78
CA MET A 126 -5.84 21.52 4.74
C MET A 126 -4.43 21.28 5.28
N VAL A 127 -3.90 22.21 6.09
CA VAL A 127 -2.58 22.06 6.72
C VAL A 127 -2.58 20.88 7.69
N SER A 128 -3.61 20.77 8.53
CA SER A 128 -3.75 19.67 9.49
C SER A 128 -3.84 18.32 8.78
N ALA A 129 -4.71 18.20 7.78
CA ALA A 129 -4.88 16.98 6.99
C ALA A 129 -3.58 16.60 6.25
N GLY A 130 -2.90 17.57 5.64
CA GLY A 130 -1.62 17.36 4.99
C GLY A 130 -0.54 16.84 5.95
N ASN A 131 -0.47 17.41 7.16
CA ASN A 131 0.48 16.95 8.18
C ASN A 131 0.16 15.53 8.67
N GLN A 132 -1.11 15.24 8.95
CA GLN A 132 -1.55 13.89 9.35
C GLN A 132 -1.26 12.86 8.26
N ALA A 133 -1.48 13.21 6.99
CA ALA A 133 -1.18 12.34 5.86
C ALA A 133 0.31 12.06 5.72
N ARG A 134 1.18 13.07 5.89
CA ARG A 134 2.64 12.88 5.93
C ARG A 134 3.06 11.93 7.04
N MET A 135 2.55 12.14 8.26
CA MET A 135 2.86 11.28 9.40
C MET A 135 2.40 9.84 9.15
N SER A 136 1.21 9.65 8.59
CA SER A 136 0.69 8.32 8.26
C SER A 136 1.51 7.63 7.17
N ALA A 137 1.98 8.36 6.16
CA ALA A 137 2.85 7.83 5.12
C ALA A 137 4.22 7.41 5.68
N GLN A 138 4.82 8.21 6.56
CA GLN A 138 6.09 7.88 7.21
C GLN A 138 5.94 6.69 8.19
N ASP A 139 4.85 6.64 8.95
CA ASP A 139 4.52 5.49 9.81
C ASP A 139 4.36 4.21 8.97
N ARG A 140 3.68 4.30 7.82
CA ARG A 140 3.56 3.19 6.87
C ARG A 140 4.92 2.71 6.38
N GLN A 141 5.79 3.61 5.94
CA GLN A 141 7.15 3.28 5.50
C GLN A 141 7.95 2.61 6.63
N SER A 142 7.88 3.17 7.84
CA SER A 142 8.57 2.64 9.02
C SER A 142 8.08 1.23 9.37
N LYS A 143 6.76 0.98 9.32
CA LYS A 143 6.19 -0.34 9.58
C LYS A 143 6.56 -1.38 8.51
N ILE A 144 6.72 -0.97 7.25
CA ILE A 144 7.23 -1.87 6.19
C ILE A 144 8.70 -2.21 6.48
N LEU A 145 9.54 -1.21 6.78
CA LEU A 145 10.97 -1.40 7.08
C LEU A 145 11.21 -2.24 8.34
N ALA A 146 10.39 -2.06 9.38
CA ALA A 146 10.49 -2.82 10.62
C ALA A 146 10.08 -4.30 10.48
N GLY A 147 9.70 -4.75 9.27
CA GLY A 147 9.29 -6.13 9.02
C GLY A 147 7.92 -6.50 9.58
N GLY A 148 7.22 -5.57 10.23
CA GLY A 148 5.97 -5.82 10.94
C GLY A 148 4.78 -6.26 10.08
N MET A 149 4.87 -6.18 8.75
CA MET A 149 3.76 -6.49 7.83
C MET A 149 4.14 -7.34 6.60
N GLY A 150 5.42 -7.71 6.46
CA GLY A 150 5.93 -8.44 5.28
C GLY A 150 6.27 -9.91 5.51
N LEU A 151 6.51 -10.32 6.77
CA LEU A 151 6.92 -11.69 7.09
C LEU A 151 5.81 -12.55 7.72
N SER A 152 4.77 -11.94 8.31
CA SER A 152 3.64 -12.69 8.91
C SER A 152 2.58 -13.14 7.90
N SER A 153 2.60 -12.58 6.69
CA SER A 153 1.70 -12.92 5.59
C SER A 153 2.35 -13.84 4.54
N ILE A 154 3.63 -14.20 4.71
CA ILE A 154 4.23 -15.30 3.98
C ILE A 154 3.55 -16.56 4.52
N PRO A 155 2.72 -17.26 3.74
CA PRO A 155 1.98 -18.39 4.26
C PRO A 155 2.96 -19.45 4.74
N ASP A 156 2.78 -19.93 5.98
CA ASP A 156 3.42 -21.14 6.54
C ASP A 156 3.19 -22.42 5.69
N LYS A 157 2.38 -22.33 4.63
CA LYS A 157 2.01 -23.43 3.73
C LYS A 157 3.14 -23.98 2.84
N ILE A 158 4.40 -23.70 3.15
CA ILE A 158 5.54 -24.37 2.50
C ILE A 158 6.01 -25.60 3.30
N LEU A 159 5.54 -25.79 4.55
CA LEU A 159 6.00 -26.89 5.41
C LEU A 159 4.97 -28.01 5.69
N GLU A 160 3.69 -27.86 5.29
CA GLU A 160 2.63 -28.86 5.57
C GLU A 160 2.05 -29.52 4.30
N SER A 161 2.90 -30.04 3.42
CA SER A 161 2.46 -31.12 2.52
C SER A 161 3.39 -32.31 2.66
N GLN A 162 3.15 -33.11 3.70
CA GLN A 162 3.45 -34.54 3.69
C GLN A 162 2.15 -35.31 3.87
#